data_AF-A0A317IHT3-F1
#
_entry.id   AF-A0A317IHT3-F1
#
_cell.length_a   1.000
_cell.length_b   1.000
_cell.length_c   1.000
_cell.angle_alpha   90.00
_cell.angle_beta   90.00
_cell.angle_gamma   90.00
#
_symmetry.space_group_name_H-M   'P 1'
#
loop_
_entity.id
_entity.type
_entity.pdbx_description
1 polymer ?
#
loop_
_entity_poly.entity_id
_entity_poly.type
_entity_poly.pdbx_seq_one_letter_code
_entity_poly.pdbx_strand_id
1 'polypeptide(L)'
;MKKDIETQEDIQSLVETFYDQIKKDELLSPYFFKYMKINLEKRIPIMVQFWENAIFYTGAYSGNPMQLHQALNNHFPMTDEHFNQWIVLWNSTVDVMFEGKKAEEIKQKANSIGVVMKIKILGSE
;
A
#
# COMPACT_ATOMS: atom_id res chain seq x y z
N MET A 1 -20.56 13.20 -7.04
CA MET A 1 -20.06 11.85 -7.35
C MET A 1 -18.61 11.99 -7.74
N LYS A 2 -17.72 11.28 -7.06
CA LYS A 2 -16.34 11.11 -7.52
C LYS A 2 -16.33 10.19 -8.75
N LYS A 3 -15.22 10.18 -9.49
CA LYS A 3 -15.03 9.22 -10.58
C LYS A 3 -14.50 7.88 -10.02
N ASP A 4 -14.61 6.83 -10.82
CA ASP A 4 -13.94 5.56 -10.53
C ASP A 4 -12.47 5.60 -11.00
N ILE A 5 -11.69 4.57 -10.68
CA ILE A 5 -10.30 4.43 -11.14
C ILE A 5 -10.30 3.83 -12.54
N GLU A 6 -9.78 4.57 -13.52
CA GLU A 6 -9.86 4.18 -14.93
C GLU A 6 -8.49 4.01 -15.61
N THR A 7 -7.47 4.73 -15.13
CA THR A 7 -6.16 4.78 -15.81
C THR A 7 -4.98 4.59 -14.86
N GLN A 8 -3.77 4.46 -15.42
CA GLN A 8 -2.53 4.42 -14.65
C GLN A 8 -2.28 5.74 -13.90
N GLU A 9 -2.63 6.88 -14.51
CA GLU A 9 -2.47 8.21 -13.90
C GLU A 9 -3.35 8.37 -12.65
N ASP A 10 -4.51 7.71 -12.62
CA ASP A 10 -5.36 7.65 -11.42
C ASP A 10 -4.69 6.88 -10.28
N ILE A 11 -4.05 5.75 -10.62
CA ILE A 11 -3.28 4.96 -9.66
C ILE A 11 -2.05 5.73 -9.17
N GLN A 12 -1.38 6.46 -10.06
CA GLN A 12 -0.27 7.33 -9.67
C GLN A 12 -0.70 8.39 -8.66
N SER A 13 -1.78 9.11 -8.97
CA SER A 13 -2.33 10.14 -8.07
C SER A 13 -2.74 9.55 -6.72
N LEU A 14 -3.36 8.36 -6.72
CA LEU A 14 -3.74 7.62 -5.51
C LEU A 14 -2.51 7.27 -4.66
N VAL A 15 -1.47 6.70 -5.28
CA VAL A 15 -0.25 6.27 -4.60
C VAL A 15 0.51 7.47 -4.02
N GLU A 16 0.63 8.56 -4.77
CA GLU A 16 1.25 9.80 -4.30
C GLU A 16 0.51 10.36 -3.08
N THR A 17 -0.82 10.49 -3.17
CA THR A 17 -1.66 10.97 -2.07
C THR A 17 -1.54 10.06 -0.84
N PHE A 18 -1.50 8.75 -1.03
CA PHE A 18 -1.34 7.79 0.04
C PHE A 18 0.02 7.95 0.78
N TYR A 19 1.11 8.15 0.04
CA TYR A 19 2.42 8.39 0.66
C TYR A 19 2.48 9.72 1.40
N ASP A 20 1.77 10.74 0.94
CA ASP A 20 1.62 12.00 1.68
C ASP A 20 0.86 11.81 3.01
N GLN A 21 -0.11 10.89 3.08
CA GLN A 21 -0.76 10.52 4.34
C GLN A 21 0.19 9.74 5.24
N ILE A 22 0.91 8.73 4.72
CA ILE A 22 1.91 7.96 5.49
C ILE A 22 2.95 8.89 6.12
N LYS A 23 3.42 9.91 5.40
CA LYS A 23 4.43 10.84 5.91
C LYS A 23 3.99 11.58 7.17
N LYS A 24 2.69 11.82 7.32
CA LYS A 24 2.08 12.52 8.46
C LYS A 24 1.66 11.56 9.58
N ASP A 25 1.60 10.26 9.30
CA ASP A 25 1.18 9.25 10.27
C ASP A 25 2.31 8.88 11.23
N GLU A 26 2.10 9.08 12.53
CA GLU A 26 3.15 8.89 13.54
C GLU A 26 3.57 7.42 13.70
N LEU A 27 2.67 6.47 13.42
CA LEU A 27 2.93 5.04 13.55
C LEU A 27 3.70 4.50 12.35
N LEU A 28 3.30 4.88 11.13
CA LEU A 28 3.87 4.34 9.89
C LEU A 28 5.08 5.13 9.39
N SER A 29 5.08 6.45 9.53
CA SER A 29 6.14 7.33 8.99
C SER A 29 7.57 6.86 9.37
N PRO A 30 7.86 6.42 10.62
CA PRO A 30 9.19 5.90 10.97
C PRO A 30 9.64 4.72 10.11
N TYR A 31 8.75 3.78 9.76
CA TYR A 31 9.11 2.61 8.96
C TYR A 31 9.52 2.99 7.54
N PHE A 32 8.77 3.91 6.91
CA PHE A 32 9.06 4.33 5.55
C PHE A 32 10.26 5.28 5.48
N PHE A 33 10.30 6.30 6.35
CA PHE A 33 11.23 7.42 6.18
C PHE A 33 12.45 7.38 7.09
N LYS A 34 12.39 6.71 8.25
CA LYS A 34 13.52 6.59 9.18
C LYS A 34 14.26 5.25 9.05
N TYR A 35 13.52 4.15 9.01
CA TYR A 35 14.09 2.80 8.99
C TYR A 35 14.43 2.34 7.58
N MET A 36 13.47 2.38 6.65
CA MET A 36 13.72 2.03 5.25
C MET A 36 14.39 3.15 4.44
N LYS A 37 14.26 4.40 4.89
CA LYS A 37 14.76 5.61 4.18
C LYS A 37 14.39 5.59 2.70
N ILE A 38 13.11 5.35 2.41
CA ILE A 38 12.65 5.22 1.03
C ILE A 38 12.94 6.50 0.23
N ASN A 39 13.37 6.33 -1.02
CA ASN A 39 13.36 7.41 -2.00
C ASN A 39 12.02 7.37 -2.73
N LEU A 40 11.19 8.41 -2.56
CA LEU A 40 9.84 8.48 -3.14
C LEU A 40 9.86 8.49 -4.67
N GLU A 41 10.79 9.21 -5.31
CA GLU A 41 10.94 9.25 -6.78
C GLU A 41 11.16 7.86 -7.37
N LYS A 42 11.88 6.99 -6.64
CA LYS A 42 12.11 5.60 -7.06
C LYS A 42 10.99 4.65 -6.62
N ARG A 43 10.37 4.92 -5.47
CA ARG A 43 9.39 4.01 -4.85
C ARG A 43 8.00 4.14 -5.47
N ILE A 44 7.56 5.35 -5.79
CA ILE A 44 6.22 5.60 -6.35
C ILE A 44 6.01 4.81 -7.64
N PRO A 45 6.92 4.84 -8.65
CA PRO A 45 6.72 4.09 -9.90
C PRO A 45 6.54 2.58 -9.67
N ILE A 46 7.25 1.99 -8.71
CA ILE A 46 7.14 0.56 -8.36
C ILE A 46 5.74 0.27 -7.78
N MET A 47 5.23 1.15 -6.92
CA MET A 47 3.91 0.99 -6.32
C MET A 47 2.78 1.22 -7.32
N VAL A 48 2.97 2.12 -8.29
CA VAL A 48 2.03 2.30 -9.40
C VAL A 48 1.94 1.02 -10.22
N GLN A 49 3.07 0.45 -10.65
CA GLN A 49 3.09 -0.83 -11.38
C GLN A 49 2.44 -1.96 -10.58
N PHE A 50 2.68 -2.02 -9.26
CA PHE A 50 2.07 -3.01 -8.39
C PHE A 50 0.54 -2.92 -8.40
N TRP A 51 -0.01 -1.74 -8.15
CA TRP A 51 -1.45 -1.54 -8.06
C TRP A 51 -2.15 -1.60 -9.42
N GLU A 52 -1.50 -1.09 -10.46
CA GLU A 52 -1.95 -1.22 -11.84
C GLU A 52 -2.05 -2.70 -12.22
N ASN A 53 -1.02 -3.49 -11.95
CA ASN A 53 -1.07 -4.93 -12.17
C ASN A 53 -2.16 -5.60 -11.34
N ALA A 54 -2.38 -5.18 -10.09
CA ALA A 54 -3.38 -5.77 -9.21
C ALA A 54 -4.84 -5.55 -9.67
N ILE A 55 -5.10 -4.48 -10.43
CA ILE A 55 -6.45 -4.03 -10.80
C ILE A 55 -6.74 -4.16 -12.29
N PHE A 56 -5.74 -3.95 -13.13
CA PHE A 56 -5.86 -4.04 -14.58
C PHE A 56 -5.17 -5.27 -15.17
N TYR A 57 -4.56 -6.12 -14.34
CA TYR A 57 -3.98 -7.41 -14.75
C TYR A 57 -2.91 -7.28 -15.85
N THR A 58 -2.13 -6.20 -15.79
CA THR A 58 -1.18 -5.82 -16.86
C THR A 58 0.03 -6.75 -16.99
N GLY A 59 0.36 -7.52 -15.95
CA GLY A 59 1.56 -8.38 -15.91
C GLY A 59 2.87 -7.60 -15.70
N ALA A 60 2.81 -6.30 -15.46
CA ALA A 60 4.00 -5.43 -15.42
C ALA A 60 4.81 -5.50 -14.11
N TYR A 61 4.28 -6.14 -13.06
CA TYR A 61 4.93 -6.23 -11.75
C TYR A 61 5.54 -7.61 -11.47
N SER A 62 6.84 -7.64 -11.15
CA SER A 62 7.61 -8.88 -10.87
C SER A 62 8.29 -8.90 -9.49
N GLY A 63 7.94 -7.98 -8.60
CA GLY A 63 8.55 -7.86 -7.28
C GLY A 63 8.10 -8.92 -6.28
N ASN A 64 8.89 -9.10 -5.21
CA ASN A 64 8.55 -9.95 -4.07
C ASN A 64 8.37 -9.10 -2.79
N PRO A 65 7.19 -8.52 -2.56
CA PRO A 65 6.98 -7.64 -1.42
C PRO A 65 7.09 -8.39 -0.08
N MET A 66 6.75 -9.68 -0.02
CA MET A 66 6.77 -10.45 1.24
C MET A 66 8.17 -10.50 1.86
N GLN A 67 9.18 -10.82 1.05
CA GLN A 67 10.56 -10.93 1.52
C GLN A 67 11.06 -9.62 2.14
N LEU A 68 10.71 -8.47 1.53
CA LEU A 68 11.10 -7.16 2.01
C LEU A 68 10.47 -6.86 3.39
N HIS A 69 9.19 -7.18 3.57
CA HIS A 69 8.50 -6.90 4.84
C HIS A 69 8.96 -7.86 5.96
N GLN A 70 9.26 -9.13 5.64
CA GLN A 70 9.87 -10.05 6.60
C GLN A 70 11.25 -9.57 7.07
N ALA A 71 12.10 -9.14 6.13
CA ALA A 71 13.41 -8.58 6.46
C ALA A 71 13.29 -7.31 7.32
N LEU A 72 12.31 -6.46 7.04
CA LEU A 72 12.05 -5.27 7.86
C LEU A 72 11.63 -5.65 9.28
N ASN A 73 10.70 -6.59 9.43
CA ASN A 73 10.21 -7.07 10.74
C ASN A 73 11.34 -7.59 11.63
N ASN A 74 12.31 -8.30 11.04
CA ASN A 74 13.45 -8.85 11.77
C ASN A 74 14.36 -7.77 12.38
N HIS A 75 14.37 -6.55 11.82
CA HIS A 75 15.17 -5.43 12.33
C HIS A 75 14.34 -4.44 13.14
N PHE A 76 13.10 -4.22 12.71
CA PHE A 76 12.14 -3.27 13.28
C PHE A 76 10.79 -4.00 13.38
N PRO A 77 10.48 -4.62 14.54
CA PRO A 77 9.28 -5.44 14.69
C PRO A 77 8.00 -4.66 14.42
N MET A 78 7.25 -5.11 13.42
CA MET A 78 5.90 -4.66 13.14
C MET A 78 4.92 -5.34 14.10
N THR A 79 3.76 -4.73 14.24
CA THR A 79 2.64 -5.24 15.05
C THR A 79 1.36 -5.18 14.23
N ASP A 80 0.30 -5.82 14.75
CA ASP A 80 -1.03 -5.78 14.14
C ASP A 80 -1.52 -4.36 13.85
N GLU A 81 -1.23 -3.41 14.75
CA GLU A 81 -1.60 -2.00 14.60
C GLU A 81 -1.00 -1.36 13.35
N HIS A 82 0.23 -1.73 12.96
CA HIS A 82 0.88 -1.19 11.76
C HIS A 82 0.13 -1.61 10.49
N PHE A 83 -0.26 -2.88 10.39
CA PHE A 83 -1.02 -3.37 9.24
C PHE A 83 -2.42 -2.76 9.19
N ASN A 84 -3.09 -2.68 10.33
CA ASN A 84 -4.42 -2.08 10.43
C ASN A 84 -4.38 -0.60 10.04
N GLN A 85 -3.42 0.17 10.56
CA GLN A 85 -3.28 1.59 10.23
C GLN A 85 -2.99 1.82 8.75
N TRP A 86 -2.13 0.98 8.15
CA TRP A 86 -1.83 1.05 6.72
C TRP A 86 -3.10 0.84 5.87
N ILE A 87 -3.92 -0.15 6.24
CA ILE A 87 -5.21 -0.42 5.56
C ILE A 87 -6.20 0.73 5.75
N VAL A 88 -6.29 1.29 6.96
CA VAL A 88 -7.18 2.43 7.25
C VAL A 88 -6.80 3.64 6.40
N LEU A 89 -5.52 4.02 6.36
CA LEU A 89 -5.05 5.13 5.53
C LEU A 89 -5.27 4.87 4.05
N TRP A 90 -5.04 3.64 3.58
CA TRP A 90 -5.25 3.28 2.18
C TRP A 90 -6.71 3.45 1.79
N ASN A 91 -7.62 2.83 2.54
CA ASN A 91 -9.06 2.89 2.28
C ASN A 91 -9.57 4.34 2.37
N SER A 92 -9.13 5.10 3.38
CA SER A 92 -9.48 6.51 3.50
C SER A 92 -8.98 7.34 2.31
N THR A 93 -7.81 7.03 1.76
CA THR A 93 -7.27 7.75 0.59
C THR A 93 -8.12 7.45 -0.65
N VAL A 94 -8.48 6.18 -0.87
CA VAL A 94 -9.39 5.78 -1.95
C VAL A 94 -10.75 6.46 -1.79
N ASP A 95 -11.31 6.46 -0.59
CA ASP A 95 -12.63 7.06 -0.30
C ASP A 95 -12.63 8.58 -0.38
N VAL A 96 -11.48 9.26 -0.31
CA VAL A 96 -11.41 10.70 -0.57
C VAL A 96 -11.38 10.98 -2.08
N MET A 97 -10.70 10.14 -2.86
CA MET A 97 -10.39 10.43 -4.26
C MET A 97 -11.37 9.81 -5.26
N PHE A 98 -11.86 8.61 -4.99
CA PHE A 98 -12.61 7.81 -5.96
C PHE A 98 -13.89 7.21 -5.35
N GLU A 99 -14.79 6.76 -6.21
CA GLU A 99 -15.93 5.90 -5.87
C GLU A 99 -16.27 5.03 -7.09
N GLY A 100 -16.77 3.83 -6.86
CA GLY A 100 -17.14 2.91 -7.95
C GLY A 100 -16.55 1.52 -7.78
N LYS A 101 -16.66 0.72 -8.83
CA LYS A 101 -16.30 -0.70 -8.81
C LYS A 101 -14.79 -0.88 -8.62
N LYS A 102 -13.96 -0.11 -9.29
CA LYS A 102 -12.49 -0.22 -9.18
C LYS A 102 -11.99 0.33 -7.85
N ALA A 103 -12.60 1.39 -7.33
CA ALA A 103 -12.36 1.87 -5.97
C ALA A 103 -12.65 0.80 -4.90
N GLU A 104 -13.76 0.07 -5.01
CA GLU A 104 -14.03 -1.05 -4.09
C GLU A 104 -13.07 -2.23 -4.30
N GLU A 105 -12.76 -2.57 -5.55
CA GLU A 105 -11.83 -3.66 -5.88
C GLU A 105 -10.44 -3.41 -5.28
N ILE A 106 -9.89 -2.18 -5.39
CA ILE A 106 -8.56 -1.87 -4.87
C ILE A 106 -8.50 -1.86 -3.35
N LYS A 107 -9.57 -1.44 -2.66
CA LYS A 107 -9.69 -1.60 -1.21
C LYS A 107 -9.71 -3.09 -0.83
N GLN A 108 -10.51 -3.91 -1.50
CA GLN A 108 -10.58 -5.36 -1.22
C GLN A 108 -9.23 -6.07 -1.44
N LYS A 109 -8.50 -5.71 -2.51
CA LYS A 109 -7.14 -6.22 -2.76
C LYS A 109 -6.19 -5.82 -1.64
N ALA A 110 -6.20 -4.55 -1.24
CA ALA A 110 -5.37 -4.05 -0.13
C ALA A 110 -5.62 -4.80 1.18
N ASN A 111 -6.89 -5.00 1.54
CA ASN A 111 -7.26 -5.79 2.71
C ASN A 111 -6.73 -7.24 2.62
N SER A 112 -6.98 -7.91 1.49
CA SER A 112 -6.55 -9.31 1.30
C SER A 112 -5.02 -9.46 1.37
N ILE A 113 -4.28 -8.57 0.70
CA ILE A 113 -2.82 -8.54 0.73
C ILE A 113 -2.32 -8.26 2.16
N GLY A 114 -2.90 -7.27 2.83
CA GLY A 114 -2.55 -6.88 4.19
C GLY A 114 -2.72 -8.02 5.19
N VAL A 115 -3.85 -8.75 5.13
CA VAL A 115 -4.11 -9.93 5.96
C VAL A 115 -3.06 -11.02 5.73
N VAL A 116 -2.78 -11.35 4.46
CA VAL A 116 -1.76 -12.37 4.14
C VAL A 116 -0.37 -11.96 4.61
N MET A 117 0.00 -10.69 4.44
CA MET A 117 1.27 -10.15 4.94
C MET A 117 1.35 -10.26 6.45
N LYS A 118 0.32 -9.78 7.17
CA LYS A 118 0.27 -9.82 8.62
C LYS A 118 0.49 -11.24 9.16
N ILE A 119 -0.28 -12.22 8.67
CA ILE A 119 -0.16 -13.63 9.07
C ILE A 119 1.26 -14.16 8.82
N LYS A 120 1.84 -13.88 7.65
CA LYS A 120 3.16 -14.41 7.28
C LYS A 120 4.34 -13.71 7.95
N ILE A 121 4.15 -12.49 8.46
CA ILE A 121 5.20 -11.68 9.07
C ILE A 121 5.20 -11.83 10.58
N LEU A 122 4.03 -11.81 11.20
CA LEU A 122 3.87 -11.94 12.65
C LEU A 122 3.81 -13.40 13.11
N GLY A 123 3.54 -14.31 12.18
CA GLY A 123 3.26 -15.71 12.47
C GLY A 123 1.77 -15.94 12.70
N SER A 124 1.32 -17.17 12.46
CA SER A 124 0.06 -17.64 13.03
C SER A 124 0.28 -17.89 14.51
N GLU A 125 -0.44 -17.19 15.38
CA GLU A 125 -0.62 -17.64 16.77
C GLU A 125 -1.17 -19.07 16.83
#